data_AF-A0A2G9Y6I9-F1
#
_entry.id   AF-A0A2G9Y6I9-F1
#
_cell.length_a   1.000
_cell.length_b   1.000
_cell.length_c   1.000
_cell.angle_alpha   90.00
_cell.angle_beta   90.00
_cell.angle_gamma   90.00
#
_symmetry.space_group_name_H-M   'P 1'
#
loop_
_entity.id
_entity.type
_entity.pdbx_description
1 polymer ?
#
loop_
_entity_poly.entity_id
_entity_poly.type
_entity_poly.pdbx_seq_one_letter_code
_entity_poly.pdbx_strand_id
1 'polypeptide(L)'
;MLSHTPPSVNSVLWSYNLNEINVQKDKKIIISQVLNFGSEEAIKWLFKQYGFATVEQVANTIPLFQWNKKSLSLWKTILSINPKKRIS
;
A
#
# COMPACT_ATOMS: atom_id res chain seq x y z
N MET A 1 11.68 17.59 6.96
CA MET A 1 12.04 17.24 5.57
C MET A 1 10.83 16.59 4.93
N LEU A 2 10.37 17.09 3.77
CA LEU A 2 9.39 16.41 2.94
C LEU A 2 10.01 15.10 2.49
N SER A 3 9.45 13.98 2.92
CA SER A 3 9.94 12.66 2.53
C SER A 3 9.38 12.36 1.15
N HIS A 4 10.16 12.70 0.11
CA HIS A 4 9.80 12.41 -1.27
C HIS A 4 9.82 10.88 -1.50
N THR A 5 8.71 10.35 -1.97
CA THR A 5 8.61 8.98 -2.49
C THR A 5 9.23 8.88 -3.88
N PRO A 6 9.76 7.71 -4.27
CA PRO A 6 10.35 7.53 -5.60
C PRO A 6 9.28 7.61 -6.69
N PRO A 7 9.66 7.88 -7.95
CA PRO A 7 8.72 7.99 -9.07
C PRO A 7 7.79 6.78 -9.24
N SER A 8 8.28 5.56 -9.00
CA SER A 8 7.50 4.32 -9.07
C SER A 8 6.37 4.25 -8.05
N VAL A 9 6.49 4.94 -6.91
CA VAL A 9 5.44 5.06 -5.90
C VAL A 9 4.55 6.25 -6.20
N ASN A 10 5.12 7.36 -6.69
CA ASN A 10 4.35 8.54 -7.09
C ASN A 10 3.35 8.22 -8.20
N SER A 11 3.71 7.32 -9.12
CA SER A 11 2.87 6.90 -10.23
C SER A 11 1.55 6.28 -9.80
N VAL A 12 1.43 5.79 -8.55
CA VAL A 12 0.20 5.20 -8.01
C VAL A 12 -0.54 6.11 -7.03
N LEU A 13 -0.05 7.33 -6.80
CA LEU A 13 -0.64 8.31 -5.90
C LEU A 13 -1.38 9.43 -6.67
N TRP A 14 -1.86 9.15 -7.88
CA TRP A 14 -2.48 10.14 -8.79
C TRP A 14 -3.68 10.90 -8.19
N SER A 15 -4.35 10.35 -7.18
CA SER A 15 -5.47 10.98 -6.49
C SER A 15 -5.05 11.89 -5.31
N TYR A 16 -3.75 12.01 -5.02
CA TYR A 16 -3.23 12.73 -3.86
C TYR A 16 -2.26 13.84 -4.27
N ASN A 17 -2.20 14.90 -3.46
CA ASN A 17 -1.19 15.95 -3.63
C ASN A 17 0.18 15.42 -3.16
N LEU A 18 1.07 15.11 -4.11
CA LEU A 18 2.41 14.58 -3.81
C LEU A 18 3.26 15.50 -2.93
N ASN A 19 2.98 16.81 -2.92
CA ASN A 19 3.71 17.77 -2.08
C ASN A 19 3.31 17.69 -0.60
N GLU A 20 2.17 17.08 -0.30
CA GLU A 20 1.66 16.90 1.06
C GLU A 20 1.89 15.49 1.60
N ILE A 21 2.25 14.54 0.73
CA ILE A 21 2.54 13.15 1.12
C ILE A 21 3.75 13.12 2.06
N ASN A 22 3.52 12.52 3.23
CA ASN A 22 4.55 12.19 4.19
C ASN A 22 4.62 10.67 4.35
N VAL A 23 5.78 10.09 4.01
CA VAL A 23 6.04 8.64 4.06
C VAL A 23 5.62 7.99 5.39
N GLN A 24 5.79 8.67 6.52
CA GLN A 24 5.44 8.07 7.82
C GLN A 24 3.97 8.27 8.19
N LYS A 25 3.43 9.47 7.98
CA LYS A 25 2.03 9.79 8.35
C LYS A 25 1.04 9.10 7.41
N ASP A 26 1.35 9.06 6.12
CA ASP A 26 0.46 8.57 5.06
C ASP A 26 0.74 7.11 4.67
N LYS A 27 1.44 6.36 5.54
CA LYS A 27 1.83 4.97 5.30
C LYS A 27 0.67 4.08 4.84
N LYS A 28 -0.54 4.29 5.37
CA LYS A 28 -1.72 3.50 5.02
C LYS A 28 -2.13 3.71 3.56
N ILE A 29 -2.11 4.96 3.11
CA ILE A 29 -2.43 5.34 1.73
C ILE A 29 -1.37 4.75 0.80
N ILE A 30 -0.09 4.95 1.13
CA ILE A 30 1.03 4.48 0.31
C ILE A 30 1.01 2.95 0.17
N ILE A 31 0.87 2.23 1.30
CA ILE A 31 0.78 0.75 1.28
C ILE A 31 -0.43 0.30 0.46
N SER A 32 -1.60 0.91 0.65
CA SER A 32 -2.81 0.54 -0.10
C SER A 32 -2.65 0.75 -1.61
N GLN A 33 -2.17 1.92 -2.03
CA GLN A 33 -2.03 2.25 -3.44
C GLN A 33 -0.96 1.38 -4.11
N VAL A 34 0.19 1.17 -3.45
CA VAL A 34 1.29 0.38 -4.00
C VAL A 34 0.92 -1.11 -4.08
N LEU A 35 0.26 -1.69 -3.06
CA LEU A 35 -0.19 -3.08 -3.15
C LEU A 35 -1.27 -3.29 -4.22
N ASN A 36 -2.11 -2.29 -4.50
CA ASN A 36 -3.14 -2.40 -5.51
C ASN A 36 -2.62 -2.19 -6.94
N PHE A 37 -1.72 -1.22 -7.14
CA PHE A 37 -1.40 -0.68 -8.47
C PHE A 37 0.11 -0.54 -8.74
N GLY A 38 0.96 -0.83 -7.75
CA GLY A 38 2.40 -0.59 -7.83
C GLY A 38 3.10 -1.49 -8.85
N SER A 39 4.14 -0.94 -9.48
CA SER A 39 5.11 -1.73 -10.24
C SER A 39 6.00 -2.57 -9.30
N GLU A 40 6.80 -3.47 -9.86
CA GLU A 40 7.75 -4.26 -9.08
C GLU A 40 8.72 -3.38 -8.28
N GLU A 41 9.18 -2.27 -8.85
CA GLU A 41 10.06 -1.30 -8.17
C GLU A 41 9.35 -0.64 -6.99
N ALA A 42 8.08 -0.28 -7.13
CA ALA A 42 7.28 0.30 -6.06
C ALA A 42 7.07 -0.71 -4.92
N ILE A 43 6.79 -1.97 -5.26
CA ILE A 43 6.66 -3.07 -4.31
C ILE A 43 7.97 -3.30 -3.55
N LYS A 44 9.12 -3.39 -4.24
CA LYS A 44 10.44 -3.52 -3.61
C LYS A 44 10.73 -2.37 -2.66
N TRP A 45 10.44 -1.14 -3.07
CA TRP A 45 10.59 0.03 -2.21
C TRP A 45 9.68 -0.05 -0.97
N LEU A 46 8.42 -0.47 -1.14
CA LEU A 46 7.45 -0.57 -0.06
C LEU A 46 7.95 -1.48 1.07
N PHE A 47 8.40 -2.68 0.72
CA PHE A 47 8.90 -3.64 1.69
C PHE A 47 10.23 -3.21 2.32
N LYS A 48 11.11 -2.53 1.56
CA LYS A 48 12.33 -1.94 2.11
C LYS A 48 12.03 -0.81 3.10
N GLN A 49 11.04 0.02 2.81
CA GLN A 49 10.73 1.22 3.60
C GLN A 49 10.01 0.90 4.91
N TYR A 50 9.06 -0.04 4.91
CA TYR A 50 8.21 -0.32 6.07
C TYR A 50 8.46 -1.68 6.71
N GLY A 51 9.13 -2.60 6.02
CA GLY A 51 9.31 -3.98 6.45
C GLY A 51 8.04 -4.83 6.24
N PHE A 52 8.23 -6.14 6.12
CA PHE A 52 7.16 -7.09 5.81
C PHE A 52 6.02 -7.06 6.85
N ALA A 53 6.35 -7.15 8.14
CA ALA A 53 5.37 -7.19 9.22
C ALA A 53 4.46 -5.94 9.25
N THR A 54 5.02 -4.75 9.03
CA THR A 54 4.24 -3.51 8.97
C THR A 54 3.32 -3.50 7.77
N VAL A 55 3.81 -3.93 6.59
CA VAL A 55 3.01 -3.99 5.36
C VAL A 55 1.86 -4.97 5.52
N GLU A 56 2.11 -6.16 6.06
CA GLU A 56 1.09 -7.17 6.37
C GLU A 56 0.04 -6.65 7.35
N GLN A 57 0.46 -6.05 8.46
CA GLN A 57 -0.45 -5.49 9.47
C GLN A 57 -1.35 -4.42 8.85
N VAL A 58 -0.79 -3.51 8.05
CA VAL A 58 -1.57 -2.45 7.40
C VAL A 58 -2.49 -3.03 6.33
N ALA A 59 -2.01 -3.99 5.52
CA ALA A 59 -2.80 -4.62 4.48
C ALA A 59 -4.08 -5.31 5.03
N ASN A 60 -3.99 -5.93 6.21
CA ASN A 60 -5.14 -6.49 6.92
C ASN A 60 -6.19 -5.45 7.36
N THR A 61 -5.81 -4.17 7.46
CA THR A 61 -6.73 -3.07 7.81
C THR A 61 -7.41 -2.44 6.60
N ILE A 62 -6.96 -2.74 5.37
CA ILE A 62 -7.56 -2.19 4.15
C ILE A 62 -8.93 -2.85 3.93
N PRO A 63 -10.04 -2.08 3.84
CA PRO A 63 -11.36 -2.64 3.58
C PRO A 63 -11.41 -3.44 2.28
N LEU A 64 -12.13 -4.57 2.26
CA LEU A 64 -12.22 -5.43 1.07
C LEU A 64 -12.68 -4.72 -0.21
N PHE A 65 -13.54 -3.71 -0.11
CA PHE A 65 -14.02 -2.96 -1.27
C PHE A 65 -12.97 -2.01 -1.88
N GLN A 66 -11.89 -1.71 -1.15
CA GLN A 66 -10.78 -0.88 -1.64
C GLN A 66 -9.70 -1.71 -2.34
N TRP A 67 -9.82 -3.04 -2.35
CA TRP A 67 -8.88 -3.90 -3.02
C TRP A 67 -9.24 -4.14 -4.48
N ASN A 68 -8.24 -4.06 -5.36
CA ASN A 68 -8.29 -4.72 -6.65
C ASN A 68 -8.34 -6.24 -6.44
N LYS A 69 -9.25 -6.93 -7.15
CA LYS A 69 -9.48 -8.37 -6.98
C LYS A 69 -8.22 -9.22 -7.23
N LYS A 70 -7.44 -8.89 -8.27
CA LYS A 70 -6.21 -9.62 -8.61
C LYS A 70 -5.14 -9.37 -7.56
N SER A 71 -4.95 -8.11 -7.17
CA SER A 71 -3.98 -7.74 -6.13
C SER A 71 -4.31 -8.40 -4.79
N LEU A 72 -5.58 -8.39 -4.37
CA LEU A 72 -6.01 -9.10 -3.16
C LEU A 72 -5.70 -10.60 -3.23
N SER A 73 -5.98 -11.25 -4.36
CA SER A 73 -5.67 -12.68 -4.51
C SER A 73 -4.18 -12.96 -4.37
N LEU A 74 -3.32 -12.12 -4.93
CA LEU A 74 -1.88 -12.25 -4.82
C LEU A 74 -1.42 -12.05 -3.37
N TRP A 75 -1.85 -10.96 -2.74
CA TRP A 75 -1.39 -10.59 -1.40
C TRP A 75 -1.96 -11.48 -0.30
N LYS A 76 -3.12 -12.10 -0.50
CA LYS A 76 -3.60 -13.20 0.36
C LYS A 76 -2.60 -14.35 0.44
N THR A 77 -1.93 -14.67 -0.67
CA THR A 77 -0.94 -15.74 -0.72
C THR A 77 0.39 -15.30 -0.12
N ILE A 78 0.88 -14.12 -0.48
CA ILE A 78 2.22 -13.65 -0.06
C ILE A 78 2.23 -13.17 1.39
N LEU A 79 1.24 -12.35 1.78
CA LEU A 79 1.19 -11.71 3.09
C LEU A 79 0.24 -12.44 4.06
N SER A 80 -0.34 -13.58 3.66
CA SER A 80 -1.31 -14.34 4.49
C SER A 80 -2.46 -13.48 5.05
N ILE A 81 -2.83 -12.39 4.35
CA ILE A 81 -3.84 -11.45 4.84
C ILE A 81 -5.25 -11.97 4.68
N ASN A 82 -6.15 -11.58 5.59
CA ASN A 82 -7.57 -11.80 5.45
C ASN A 82 -8.34 -10.52 5.81
N PRO A 83 -8.40 -9.54 4.87
CA PRO A 83 -9.03 -8.27 5.16
C PRO A 83 -10.51 -8.46 5.47
N LYS A 84 -11.00 -7.81 6.53
CA LYS A 84 -12.37 -8.02 7.00
C LYS A 84 -13.38 -7.39 6.03
N LYS A 85 -14.51 -8.09 5.80
CA LYS A 85 -15.73 -7.43 5.32
C LYS A 85 -16.15 -6.45 6.42
N ARG A 86 -16.57 -5.24 6.04
CA ARG A 86 -17.19 -4.31 7.00
C ARG A 86 -18.26 -5.09 7.74
N ILE A 87 -18.14 -5.20 9.07
CA ILE A 87 -19.23 -5.65 9.91
C ILE A 87 -20.25 -4.51 9.79
N SER A 88 -21.37 -4.81 9.13
CA SER A 88 -22.53 -3.92 9.03
C SER A 88 -23.09 -3.64 10.41
#